data_AF-A0A3D3HLN8-F1
#
_entry.id   AF-A0A3D3HLN8-F1
#
_cell.length_a   1.000
_cell.length_b   1.000
_cell.length_c   1.000
_cell.angle_alpha   90.00
_cell.angle_beta   90.00
_cell.angle_gamma   90.00
#
_symmetry.space_group_name_H-M   'P 1'
#
loop_
_entity.id
_entity.type
_entity.pdbx_description
1 polymer ?
#
loop_
_entity_poly.entity_id
_entity_poly.type
_entity_poly.pdbx_seq_one_letter_code
_entity_poly.pdbx_strand_id
1 'polypeptide(L)'
;LSDAVEVEDSVYLEFITPPEGKIRIAGGDGLPAWGDIPPPTKEQLIEQADAKKQRLMADATVSMAPLQDADDIGEATDDELLQLKAWKKYRVLLNRVDTSTSPDIDWPVKIN
;
A
#
# COMPACT_ATOMS: atom_id res chain seq x y z
N LEU A 1 -18.79 -13.67 -28.27
CA LEU A 1 -17.37 -13.93 -28.61
C LEU A 1 -16.98 -13.28 -29.95
N SER A 2 -17.64 -12.19 -30.38
CA SER A 2 -17.41 -11.54 -31.69
C SER A 2 -16.21 -10.58 -31.73
N ASP A 3 -15.63 -10.27 -30.57
CA ASP A 3 -14.65 -9.18 -30.44
C ASP A 3 -13.22 -9.72 -30.23
N ALA A 4 -13.01 -11.02 -30.43
CA ALA A 4 -11.71 -11.66 -30.34
C ALA A 4 -11.02 -11.63 -31.72
N VAL A 5 -9.78 -11.13 -31.75
CA VAL A 5 -8.90 -11.18 -32.92
C VAL A 5 -8.00 -12.40 -32.76
N GLU A 6 -8.03 -13.30 -33.75
CA GLU A 6 -7.12 -14.45 -33.81
C GLU A 6 -5.70 -13.96 -34.11
N VAL A 7 -4.73 -14.46 -33.36
CA VAL A 7 -3.31 -14.10 -33.50
C VAL A 7 -2.48 -15.38 -33.55
N GLU A 8 -1.34 -15.29 -34.22
CA GLU A 8 -0.35 -16.37 -34.27
C GLU A 8 0.20 -16.68 -32.86
N ASP A 9 0.58 -17.94 -32.62
CA ASP A 9 1.15 -18.39 -31.34
C ASP A 9 2.38 -17.57 -30.92
N SER A 10 3.19 -17.14 -31.89
CA SER A 10 4.36 -16.29 -31.64
C SER A 10 3.98 -14.92 -31.05
N VAL A 11 2.91 -14.31 -31.56
CA VAL A 11 2.36 -13.06 -31.04
C VAL A 11 1.77 -13.29 -29.66
N TYR A 12 1.05 -14.39 -29.44
CA TYR A 12 0.56 -14.73 -28.10
C TYR A 12 1.72 -14.83 -27.09
N LEU A 13 2.77 -15.59 -27.41
CA LEU A 13 3.94 -15.79 -26.55
C LEU A 13 4.72 -14.50 -26.27
N GLU A 14 4.80 -13.58 -27.22
CA GLU A 14 5.41 -12.26 -26.98
C GLU A 14 4.61 -11.46 -25.94
N PHE A 15 3.28 -11.55 -25.99
CA PHE A 15 2.36 -10.71 -25.22
C PHE A 15 1.77 -11.38 -23.96
N ILE A 16 2.30 -12.52 -23.51
CA ILE A 16 1.94 -13.14 -22.23
C ILE A 16 2.75 -12.59 -21.04
N THR A 17 3.91 -11.97 -21.28
CA THR A 17 4.76 -11.41 -20.22
C THR A 17 5.01 -9.92 -20.50
N PRO A 18 4.41 -9.00 -19.72
CA PRO A 18 4.64 -7.58 -19.89
C PRO A 18 6.09 -7.19 -19.53
N PRO A 19 6.74 -6.35 -20.36
CA PRO A 19 7.93 -5.60 -19.94
C PRO A 19 7.63 -4.71 -18.72
N GLU A 20 8.66 -4.37 -17.96
CA GLU A 20 8.51 -3.46 -16.82
C GLU A 20 7.88 -2.13 -17.24
N GLY A 21 6.87 -1.66 -16.50
CA GLY A 21 6.17 -0.41 -16.80
C GLY A 21 5.19 -0.48 -17.97
N LYS A 22 4.99 -1.64 -18.59
CA LYS A 22 4.09 -1.82 -19.73
C LYS A 22 2.85 -2.64 -19.38
N ILE A 23 1.77 -2.38 -20.10
CA ILE A 23 0.54 -3.17 -20.09
C ILE A 23 0.15 -3.53 -21.52
N ARG A 24 -0.41 -4.72 -21.71
CA ARG A 24 -0.94 -5.12 -23.02
C ARG A 24 -2.23 -4.36 -23.31
N ILE A 25 -2.28 -3.68 -24.44
CA ILE A 25 -3.45 -2.97 -24.97
C ILE A 25 -3.80 -3.50 -26.36
N ALA A 26 -4.99 -3.18 -26.85
CA ALA A 26 -5.30 -3.34 -28.27
C ALA A 26 -4.67 -2.19 -29.06
N GLY A 27 -3.81 -2.51 -30.02
CA GLY A 27 -3.25 -1.57 -30.99
C GLY A 27 -4.31 -1.04 -31.95
N GLY A 28 -3.95 -0.01 -32.72
CA GLY A 28 -4.86 0.58 -33.72
C GLY A 28 -5.24 -0.37 -34.87
N ASP A 29 -4.51 -1.46 -35.03
CA ASP A 29 -4.73 -2.57 -35.96
C ASP A 29 -5.52 -3.74 -35.33
N GLY A 30 -5.89 -3.64 -34.05
CA GLY A 30 -6.58 -4.70 -33.30
C GLY A 30 -5.66 -5.82 -32.78
N LEU A 31 -4.36 -5.76 -33.08
CA LEU A 31 -3.36 -6.68 -32.54
C LEU A 31 -2.88 -6.21 -31.15
N PRO A 32 -2.35 -7.11 -30.30
CA PRO A 32 -1.80 -6.68 -29.02
C PRO A 32 -0.59 -5.76 -29.22
N ALA A 33 -0.52 -4.72 -28.41
CA ALA A 33 0.59 -3.78 -28.34
C ALA A 33 0.95 -3.45 -26.88
N TRP A 34 2.16 -2.96 -26.62
CA TRP A 34 2.57 -2.50 -25.30
C TRP A 34 2.25 -1.02 -25.11
N GLY A 35 1.31 -0.72 -24.21
CA GLY A 35 1.07 0.62 -23.70
C GLY A 35 1.86 0.89 -22.43
N ASP A 36 2.04 2.16 -22.07
CA ASP A 36 2.55 2.52 -20.75
C ASP A 36 1.49 2.24 -19.68
N ILE A 37 1.91 1.78 -18.50
CA ILE A 37 1.02 1.68 -17.34
C ILE A 37 0.55 3.11 -17.01
N PRO A 38 -0.77 3.38 -17.05
CA PRO A 38 -1.27 4.70 -16.69
C PRO A 38 -0.96 4.97 -15.21
N PRO A 39 -0.68 6.24 -14.84
CA PRO A 39 -0.53 6.59 -13.44
C PRO A 39 -1.84 6.27 -12.68
N PRO A 40 -1.76 5.92 -11.38
CA PRO A 40 -2.95 5.67 -10.59
C PRO A 40 -3.90 6.87 -10.58
N THR A 41 -5.21 6.61 -10.56
CA THR A 41 -6.20 7.68 -10.38
C THR A 41 -6.14 8.24 -8.96
N LYS A 42 -6.78 9.39 -8.74
CA LYS A 42 -6.89 9.98 -7.40
C LYS A 42 -7.52 9.01 -6.40
N GLU A 43 -8.58 8.32 -6.80
CA GLU A 43 -9.28 7.33 -5.97
C GLU A 43 -8.35 6.15 -5.62
N GLN A 44 -7.59 5.65 -6.60
CA GLN A 44 -6.61 4.59 -6.36
C GLN A 44 -5.50 5.04 -5.42
N LEU A 45 -5.04 6.30 -5.52
CA LEU A 45 -4.06 6.87 -4.60
C LEU A 45 -4.60 7.03 -3.17
N ILE A 46 -5.89 7.34 -3.01
CA ILE A 46 -6.56 7.41 -1.71
C ILE A 46 -6.68 6.00 -1.12
N GLU A 47 -7.14 5.02 -1.89
CA GLU A 47 -7.25 3.62 -1.45
C GLU A 47 -5.90 3.05 -1.01
N GLN A 48 -4.84 3.32 -1.77
CA GLN A 48 -3.47 2.95 -1.39
C GLN A 48 -3.03 3.63 -0.08
N ALA A 49 -3.37 4.90 0.11
CA ALA A 49 -3.07 5.63 1.34
C ALA A 49 -3.85 5.06 2.54
N ASP A 50 -5.12 4.70 2.37
CA ASP A 50 -5.94 4.05 3.39
C ASP A 50 -5.36 2.69 3.77
N ALA A 51 -5.01 1.86 2.79
CA ALA A 51 -4.36 0.57 3.03
C ALA A 51 -3.04 0.74 3.79
N LYS A 52 -2.23 1.74 3.44
CA LYS A 52 -1.00 2.07 4.16
C LYS A 52 -1.28 2.48 5.61
N LYS A 53 -2.27 3.35 5.85
CA LYS A 53 -2.68 3.75 7.21
C LYS A 53 -3.10 2.55 8.05
N GLN A 54 -3.90 1.64 7.50
CA GLN A 54 -4.31 0.42 8.20
C GLN A 54 -3.13 -0.49 8.53
N ARG A 55 -2.21 -0.68 7.59
CA ARG A 55 -0.99 -1.47 7.82
C ARG A 55 -0.14 -0.88 8.94
N LEU A 56 0.11 0.43 8.91
CA LEU A 56 0.89 1.11 9.95
C LEU A 56 0.22 1.05 11.33
N MET A 57 -1.12 1.12 11.38
CA MET A 57 -1.90 0.94 12.60
C MET A 57 -1.79 -0.49 13.15
N ALA A 58 -1.81 -1.50 12.27
CA ALA A 58 -1.63 -2.90 12.65
C ALA A 58 -0.21 -3.16 13.18
N ASP A 59 0.82 -2.68 12.48
CA ASP A 59 2.22 -2.82 12.88
C ASP A 59 2.48 -2.19 14.26
N ALA A 60 1.92 -0.99 14.51
CA ALA A 60 2.01 -0.35 15.82
C ALA A 60 1.26 -1.14 16.90
N THR A 61 0.11 -1.75 16.58
CA THR A 61 -0.63 -2.59 17.53
C THR A 61 0.17 -3.83 17.91
N VAL A 62 0.80 -4.49 16.93
CA VAL A 62 1.69 -5.65 17.19
C VAL A 62 2.88 -5.25 18.05
N SER A 63 3.50 -4.10 17.76
CA SER A 63 4.66 -3.61 18.53
C SER A 63 4.30 -3.25 19.97
N MET A 64 3.07 -2.75 20.19
CA MET A 64 2.58 -2.38 21.52
C MET A 64 2.20 -3.58 22.39
N ALA A 65 1.82 -4.72 21.80
CA ALA A 65 1.27 -5.85 22.53
C ALA A 65 2.14 -6.29 23.73
N PRO A 66 3.43 -6.63 23.57
CA PRO A 66 4.26 -7.05 24.71
C PRO A 66 4.47 -5.93 25.75
N LEU A 67 4.54 -4.67 25.31
CA LEU A 67 4.68 -3.53 26.22
C LEU A 67 3.41 -3.33 27.05
N GLN A 68 2.23 -3.55 26.44
CA GLN A 68 0.96 -3.48 27.13
C GLN A 68 0.79 -4.66 28.08
N ASP A 69 1.22 -5.87 27.70
CA ASP A 69 1.19 -7.03 28.59
C ASP A 69 2.03 -6.77 29.86
N ALA A 70 3.24 -6.20 29.71
CA ALA A 70 4.10 -5.85 30.83
C ALA A 70 3.49 -4.74 31.72
N ASP A 71 2.86 -3.73 31.13
CA ASP A 71 2.14 -2.66 31.85
C ASP A 71 0.95 -3.23 32.64
N ASP A 72 0.16 -4.11 32.00
CA ASP A 72 -1.06 -4.70 32.56
C ASP A 72 -0.76 -5.58 33.79
N ILE A 73 0.38 -6.28 33.81
CA ILE A 73 0.82 -7.09 34.97
C ILE A 73 1.71 -6.33 35.96
N GLY A 74 2.01 -5.04 35.69
CA GLY A 74 2.83 -4.20 36.55
C GLY A 74 4.33 -4.52 36.53
N GLU A 75 4.81 -5.16 35.47
CA GLU A 75 6.23 -5.51 35.26
C GLU A 75 6.95 -4.61 34.26
N ALA A 76 6.24 -3.69 33.60
CA ALA A 76 6.85 -2.75 32.65
C ALA A 76 7.92 -1.87 33.31
N THR A 77 9.08 -1.81 32.68
CA THR A 77 10.15 -0.87 33.00
C THR A 77 9.78 0.55 32.57
N ASP A 78 10.46 1.55 33.14
CA ASP A 78 10.27 2.96 32.74
C ASP A 78 10.48 3.18 31.24
N ASP A 79 11.45 2.47 30.65
CA ASP A 79 11.74 2.52 29.21
C ASP A 79 10.61 1.91 28.38
N GLU A 80 10.03 0.78 28.81
CA GLU A 80 8.87 0.17 28.15
C GLU A 80 7.63 1.07 28.23
N LEU A 81 7.40 1.73 29.36
CA LEU A 81 6.31 2.70 29.52
C LEU A 81 6.49 3.91 28.60
N LEU A 82 7.73 4.41 28.47
CA LEU A 82 8.06 5.48 27.53
C LEU A 82 7.81 5.06 26.07
N GLN A 83 8.24 3.86 25.69
CA GLN A 83 7.99 3.29 24.37
C GLN A 83 6.49 3.09 24.12
N LEU A 84 5.76 2.53 25.08
CA LEU A 84 4.31 2.32 24.97
C LEU A 84 3.57 3.65 24.77
N LYS A 85 3.95 4.70 25.51
CA LYS A 85 3.40 6.05 25.33
C LYS A 85 3.73 6.62 23.95
N ALA A 86 4.95 6.41 23.47
CA ALA A 86 5.38 6.86 22.14
C ALA A 86 4.58 6.17 21.02
N TRP A 87 4.36 4.85 21.12
CA TRP A 87 3.51 4.09 20.20
C TRP A 87 2.05 4.54 20.23
N LYS A 88 1.47 4.76 21.44
CA LYS A 88 0.11 5.31 21.59
C LYS A 88 -0.01 6.66 20.88
N LYS A 89 0.97 7.56 21.05
CA LYS A 89 1.02 8.85 20.34
C LYS A 89 1.10 8.67 18.83
N TYR A 90 1.96 7.78 18.35
CA TYR A 90 2.11 7.47 16.93
C TYR A 90 0.79 6.97 16.31
N ARG A 91 0.08 6.04 16.95
CA ARG A 91 -1.25 5.57 16.49
C ARG A 91 -2.29 6.69 16.45
N VAL A 92 -2.29 7.59 17.44
CA VAL A 92 -3.19 8.75 17.44
C VAL A 92 -2.90 9.69 16.27
N LEU A 93 -1.62 9.95 15.96
CA LEU A 93 -1.23 10.75 14.80
C LEU A 93 -1.63 10.07 13.50
N LEU A 94 -1.34 8.78 13.34
CA LEU A 94 -1.77 8.00 12.18
C LEU A 94 -3.29 8.06 11.97
N ASN A 95 -4.06 7.88 13.03
CA ASN A 95 -5.52 7.90 12.95
C ASN A 95 -6.06 9.25 12.43
N ARG A 96 -5.35 10.35 12.69
CA ARG A 96 -5.69 11.70 12.24
C ARG A 96 -5.22 12.04 10.82
N VAL A 97 -4.40 11.19 10.20
CA VAL A 97 -3.98 11.37 8.80
C VAL A 97 -5.21 11.38 7.91
N ASP A 98 -5.37 12.44 7.13
CA ASP A 98 -6.34 12.55 6.05
C ASP A 98 -5.75 11.95 4.78
N THR A 99 -6.26 10.81 4.35
CA THR A 99 -5.79 10.07 3.18
C THR A 99 -6.29 10.67 1.86
N SER A 100 -7.30 11.56 1.92
CA SER A 100 -7.84 12.23 0.73
C SER A 100 -6.83 13.20 0.09
N THR A 101 -5.79 13.61 0.82
CA THR A 101 -4.73 14.50 0.30
C THR A 101 -3.66 13.76 -0.52
N SER A 102 -3.75 12.43 -0.66
CA SER A 102 -2.81 11.61 -1.44
C SER A 102 -2.57 12.17 -2.86
N PRO A 103 -1.32 12.28 -3.34
CA PRO A 103 -0.09 11.70 -2.77
C PRO A 103 0.60 12.56 -1.71
N ASP A 104 0.13 13.79 -1.49
CA ASP A 104 0.76 14.79 -0.60
C ASP A 104 0.33 14.56 0.86
N ILE A 105 0.82 13.47 1.45
CA ILE A 105 0.55 13.10 2.85
C ILE A 105 1.84 13.12 3.67
N ASP A 106 1.85 13.94 4.72
CA ASP A 106 2.88 13.92 5.75
C ASP A 106 2.62 12.77 6.74
N TRP A 107 3.24 11.62 6.45
CA TRP A 107 3.13 10.46 7.33
C TRP A 107 3.89 10.69 8.64
N PRO A 108 3.31 10.39 9.81
CA PRO A 108 4.05 10.43 11.06
C PRO A 108 5.24 9.47 11.01
N VAL A 109 6.33 9.85 11.64
CA VAL A 109 7.55 9.03 11.70
C VAL A 109 7.39 7.93 12.74
N LYS A 110 7.76 6.70 12.37
CA LYS A 110 7.76 5.53 13.27
C LYS A 110 8.74 5.77 14.42
N ILE A 111 8.40 5.31 15.62
CA ILE A 111 9.33 5.30 16.76
C ILE A 111 10.45 4.28 16.45
N ASN A 112 11.71 4.68 16.64
CA ASN A 112 12.88 3.80 16.56
C ASN A 112 13.13 3.11 17.90
#